data_AF-A0A3C2AYK6-F1
#
_entry.id   AF-A0A3C2AYK6-F1
#
_cell.length_a   1.000
_cell.length_b   1.000
_cell.length_c   1.000
_cell.angle_alpha   90.00
_cell.angle_beta   90.00
_cell.angle_gamma   90.00
#
_symmetry.space_group_name_H-M   'P 1'
#
loop_
_entity.id
_entity.type
_entity.pdbx_description
1 polymer ?
#
loop_
_entity_poly.entity_id
_entity_poly.type
_entity_poly.pdbx_seq_one_letter_code
_entity_poly.pdbx_strand_id
1 'polypeptide(L)'
;MWDSCIRRAAPAPAEQERDRGLGLVEVVIAVVLVGLAMIPLMLAALTTVEASSMRRTATRVETVLANAADRVNRAGESCAGYDVYVKAAALAEGWESSQASASYQYYVPASSPTVAGTWQEGTCPGAVRPDGLLQLVTITVTSPDGKVSRTMEVVKSDV
;
A
#
# COMPACT_ATOMS: atom_id res chain seq x y z
N MET A 1 -92.83 -2.49 -25.51
CA MET A 1 -91.94 -3.66 -25.58
C MET A 1 -90.61 -3.11 -26.05
N TRP A 2 -89.72 -2.63 -25.18
CA TRP A 2 -88.97 -3.38 -24.16
C TRP A 2 -88.69 -2.53 -22.92
N ASP A 3 -89.10 -3.04 -21.76
CA ASP A 3 -88.63 -2.58 -20.45
C ASP A 3 -87.17 -2.99 -20.26
N SER A 4 -86.25 -2.01 -20.22
CA SER A 4 -84.87 -2.23 -19.76
C SER A 4 -84.78 -1.91 -18.27
N CYS A 5 -84.85 -2.97 -17.47
CA CYS A 5 -84.69 -2.97 -16.03
C CYS A 5 -83.21 -2.73 -15.66
N ILE A 6 -82.84 -1.49 -15.35
CA ILE A 6 -81.52 -1.16 -14.78
C ILE A 6 -81.51 -1.63 -13.32
N ARG A 7 -81.00 -2.85 -13.09
CA ARG A 7 -80.58 -3.28 -11.75
C ARG A 7 -79.39 -2.45 -11.31
N ARG A 8 -79.60 -1.52 -10.38
CA ARG A 8 -78.52 -0.94 -9.58
C ARG A 8 -77.91 -2.07 -8.74
N ALA A 9 -76.69 -2.47 -9.07
CA ALA A 9 -75.87 -3.28 -8.17
C ALA A 9 -75.61 -2.46 -6.89
N ALA A 10 -75.86 -3.06 -5.74
CA ALA A 10 -75.50 -2.45 -4.46
C ALA A 10 -73.98 -2.23 -4.41
N PRO A 11 -73.50 -1.11 -3.83
CA PRO A 11 -72.07 -0.90 -3.64
C PRO A 11 -71.52 -2.04 -2.79
N ALA A 12 -70.41 -2.64 -3.24
CA ALA A 12 -69.66 -3.60 -2.42
C ALA A 12 -69.32 -2.94 -1.07
N PRO A 13 -69.40 -3.68 0.05
CA PRO A 13 -68.95 -3.14 1.33
C PRO A 13 -67.49 -2.72 1.16
N ALA A 14 -67.19 -1.46 1.47
CA ALA A 14 -65.82 -0.98 1.52
C ALA A 14 -65.06 -1.93 2.44
N GLU A 15 -64.04 -2.62 1.90
CA GLU A 15 -63.05 -3.26 2.76
C GLU A 15 -62.51 -2.16 3.65
N GLN A 16 -62.90 -2.23 4.92
CA GLN A 16 -62.36 -1.39 5.95
C GLN A 16 -60.93 -1.90 6.15
N GLU A 17 -60.04 -1.35 5.33
CA GLU A 17 -58.60 -1.46 5.44
C GLU A 17 -58.29 -0.99 6.85
N ARG A 18 -58.23 -1.95 7.79
CA ARG A 18 -57.84 -1.68 9.16
C ARG A 18 -56.46 -1.10 9.06
N ASP A 19 -56.33 0.20 9.26
CA ASP A 19 -55.08 0.84 9.60
C ASP A 19 -54.48 0.05 10.77
N ARG A 20 -53.58 -0.89 10.44
CA ARG A 20 -52.68 -1.50 11.39
C ARG A 20 -51.71 -0.40 11.75
N GLY A 21 -52.12 0.43 12.70
CA GLY A 21 -51.25 1.45 13.27
C GLY A 21 -49.92 0.79 13.63
N LEU A 22 -48.82 1.39 13.17
CA LEU A 22 -47.47 0.93 13.45
C LEU A 22 -47.32 0.71 14.95
N GLY A 23 -47.08 -0.53 15.35
CA GLY A 23 -46.86 -0.86 16.75
C GLY A 23 -45.56 -0.22 17.22
N LEU A 24 -45.52 0.31 18.44
CA LEU A 24 -44.30 0.86 19.02
C LEU A 24 -43.14 -0.15 18.98
N VAL A 25 -43.45 -1.44 19.16
CA VAL A 25 -42.49 -2.55 19.04
C VAL A 25 -41.95 -2.70 17.60
N GLU A 26 -42.79 -2.55 16.59
CA GLU A 26 -42.40 -2.66 15.18
C GLU A 26 -41.43 -1.53 14.78
N VAL A 27 -41.73 -0.30 15.23
CA VAL A 27 -40.84 0.86 15.02
C VAL A 27 -39.51 0.64 15.73
N VAL A 28 -39.50 0.16 16.97
CA VAL A 28 -38.26 -0.11 17.71
C VAL A 28 -37.42 -1.19 17.03
N ILE A 29 -38.03 -2.29 16.58
CA ILE A 29 -37.32 -3.35 15.85
C ILE A 29 -36.74 -2.80 14.55
N ALA A 30 -37.51 -2.01 13.79
CA ALA A 30 -37.03 -1.40 12.55
C ALA A 30 -35.82 -0.48 12.78
N VAL A 31 -35.85 0.37 13.81
CA VAL A 31 -34.73 1.25 14.16
C VAL A 31 -33.49 0.45 14.57
N VAL A 32 -33.66 -0.61 15.37
CA VAL A 32 -32.56 -1.49 15.76
C VAL A 32 -31.95 -2.18 14.54
N LEU A 33 -32.78 -2.69 13.62
CA LEU A 33 -32.30 -3.35 12.40
C LEU A 33 -31.55 -2.38 11.48
N VAL A 34 -32.04 -1.15 11.30
CA VAL A 34 -31.34 -0.11 10.53
C VAL A 34 -30.01 0.25 11.19
N GLY A 35 -29.98 0.39 12.52
CA GLY A 35 -28.75 0.65 13.26
C GLY A 35 -27.72 -0.47 13.08
N LEU A 36 -28.14 -1.73 13.23
CA LEU A 36 -27.29 -2.90 13.04
C LEU A 36 -26.75 -3.01 11.60
N ALA A 37 -27.52 -2.58 10.61
CA ALA A 37 -27.06 -2.53 9.22
C ALA A 37 -26.10 -1.37 8.94
N MET A 38 -26.30 -0.21 9.56
CA MET A 38 -25.50 1.00 9.29
C MET A 38 -24.13 0.99 9.95
N ILE A 39 -23.98 0.42 11.14
CA ILE A 39 -22.69 0.37 11.86
C ILE A 39 -21.57 -0.28 11.02
N PRO A 40 -21.73 -1.50 10.46
CA PRO A 40 -20.66 -2.13 9.68
C PRO A 40 -20.36 -1.36 8.37
N LEU A 41 -21.36 -0.68 7.79
CA LEU A 41 -21.14 0.15 6.60
C LEU A 41 -20.22 1.34 6.89
N MET A 42 -20.42 2.01 8.04
CA MET A 42 -19.54 3.11 8.45
C MET A 42 -18.12 2.63 8.75
N LEU A 43 -17.97 1.49 9.43
CA LEU A 43 -16.66 0.87 9.70
C LEU A 43 -15.94 0.50 8.40
N ALA A 44 -16.65 -0.07 7.42
CA ALA A 44 -16.10 -0.37 6.11
C ALA A 44 -15.63 0.89 5.37
N ALA A 45 -16.36 2.00 5.46
CA ALA A 45 -15.96 3.27 4.86
C ALA A 45 -14.66 3.82 5.47
N LEU A 46 -14.55 3.82 6.81
CA LEU A 46 -13.35 4.30 7.52
C LEU A 46 -12.11 3.48 7.16
N THR A 47 -12.23 2.15 7.21
CA THR A 47 -11.13 1.24 6.84
C THR A 47 -10.69 1.43 5.38
N THR A 48 -11.63 1.69 4.46
CA THR A 48 -11.32 1.96 3.06
C THR A 48 -10.52 3.26 2.89
N VAL A 49 -10.84 4.31 3.65
CA VAL A 49 -10.10 5.58 3.63
C VAL A 49 -8.68 5.41 4.16
N GLU A 50 -8.52 4.71 5.29
CA GLU A 50 -7.21 4.43 5.86
C GLU A 50 -6.36 3.58 4.91
N ALA A 51 -6.94 2.52 4.34
CA ALA A 51 -6.27 1.68 3.36
C ALA A 51 -5.84 2.47 2.10
N SER A 52 -6.67 3.41 1.65
CA SER A 52 -6.34 4.30 0.52
C SER A 52 -5.16 5.21 0.84
N SER A 53 -5.13 5.79 2.04
CA SER A 53 -4.01 6.62 2.49
C SER A 53 -2.69 5.84 2.55
N MET A 54 -2.72 4.62 3.11
CA MET A 54 -1.56 3.75 3.21
C MET A 54 -1.02 3.33 1.83
N ARG A 55 -1.91 3.06 0.87
CA ARG A 55 -1.52 2.75 -0.51
C ARG A 55 -0.78 3.92 -1.18
N ARG A 56 -1.26 5.16 -1.00
CA ARG A 56 -0.59 6.35 -1.54
C ARG A 56 0.81 6.51 -0.95
N THR A 57 0.95 6.33 0.36
CA THR A 57 2.25 6.37 1.04
C THR A 57 3.18 5.28 0.50
N ALA A 58 2.69 4.05 0.36
CA ALA A 58 3.47 2.95 -0.21
C ALA A 58 3.93 3.26 -1.65
N THR A 59 3.07 3.79 -2.50
CA THR A 59 3.45 4.19 -3.88
C THR A 59 4.56 5.25 -3.89
N ARG A 60 4.53 6.22 -2.99
CA ARG A 60 5.61 7.22 -2.88
C ARG A 60 6.91 6.58 -2.41
N VAL A 61 6.86 5.68 -1.43
CA VAL A 61 8.04 4.93 -0.97
C VAL A 61 8.66 4.15 -2.12
N GLU A 62 7.86 3.42 -2.90
CA GLU A 62 8.34 2.67 -4.07
C GLU A 62 8.93 3.60 -5.15
N THR A 63 8.38 4.81 -5.33
CA THR A 63 8.92 5.81 -6.26
C THR A 63 10.30 6.29 -5.81
N VAL A 64 10.47 6.61 -4.53
CA VAL A 64 11.77 7.00 -3.94
C VAL A 64 12.77 5.86 -4.04
N LEU A 65 12.33 4.63 -3.75
CA LEU A 65 13.17 3.43 -3.81
C LEU A 65 13.67 3.15 -5.24
N ALA A 66 12.78 3.22 -6.24
CA ALA A 66 13.14 3.06 -7.64
C ALA A 66 14.09 4.17 -8.13
N ASN A 67 13.86 5.42 -7.72
CA ASN A 67 14.73 6.56 -8.04
C ASN A 67 16.11 6.41 -7.38
N ALA A 68 16.15 5.96 -6.13
CA ALA A 68 17.40 5.65 -5.42
C ALA A 68 18.18 4.55 -6.16
N ALA A 69 17.51 3.46 -6.54
CA ALA A 69 18.12 2.36 -7.28
C ALA A 69 18.67 2.80 -8.64
N ASP A 70 17.92 3.60 -9.41
CA ASP A 70 18.39 4.16 -10.69
C ASP A 70 19.64 5.04 -10.50
N ARG A 71 19.66 5.90 -9.48
CA ARG A 71 20.82 6.75 -9.18
C ARG A 71 22.03 5.93 -8.75
N VAL A 72 21.86 4.91 -7.91
CA VAL A 72 22.95 4.00 -7.50
C VAL A 72 23.48 3.23 -8.69
N ASN A 73 22.60 2.78 -9.60
CA ASN A 73 23.01 2.04 -10.78
C ASN A 73 23.82 2.92 -11.75
N ARG A 74 23.40 4.18 -11.96
CA ARG A 74 24.11 5.15 -12.82
C ARG A 74 25.36 5.75 -12.18
N ALA A 75 25.46 5.76 -10.87
CA ALA A 75 26.62 6.29 -10.17
C ALA A 75 27.89 5.54 -10.62
N GLY A 76 29.00 6.27 -10.74
CA GLY A 76 30.30 5.65 -10.95
C GLY A 76 30.62 4.67 -9.81
N GLU A 77 31.39 3.66 -10.14
CA GLU A 77 31.86 2.67 -9.18
C GLU A 77 32.67 3.31 -8.04
N SER A 78 32.33 2.99 -6.79
CA SER A 78 32.96 3.64 -5.63
C SER A 78 33.08 2.70 -4.42
N CYS A 79 34.18 2.85 -3.69
CA CYS A 79 34.38 2.28 -2.36
C CYS A 79 33.92 3.22 -1.23
N ALA A 80 33.60 4.48 -1.54
CA ALA A 80 33.10 5.43 -0.54
C ALA A 80 31.59 5.27 -0.25
N GLY A 81 30.91 4.34 -0.92
CA GLY A 81 29.48 4.10 -0.80
C GLY A 81 28.64 4.98 -1.71
N TYR A 82 27.32 4.82 -1.62
CA TYR A 82 26.33 5.47 -2.50
C TYR A 82 25.28 6.28 -1.72
N ASP A 83 25.53 6.59 -0.45
CA ASP A 83 24.57 7.24 0.44
C ASP A 83 24.07 8.57 -0.10
N VAL A 84 24.95 9.35 -0.74
CA VAL A 84 24.58 10.65 -1.31
C VAL A 84 23.50 10.48 -2.37
N TYR A 85 23.57 9.44 -3.20
CA TYR A 85 22.59 9.17 -4.26
C TYR A 85 21.24 8.70 -3.68
N VAL A 86 21.29 7.84 -2.67
CA VAL A 86 20.11 7.33 -1.97
C VAL A 86 19.38 8.45 -1.22
N LYS A 87 20.12 9.27 -0.46
CA LYS A 87 19.58 10.44 0.25
C LYS A 87 19.03 11.49 -0.70
N ALA A 88 19.68 11.71 -1.85
CA ALA A 88 19.21 12.64 -2.85
C ALA A 88 17.88 12.20 -3.49
N ALA A 89 17.57 10.90 -3.54
CA ALA A 89 16.27 10.41 -4.00
C ALA A 89 15.14 10.78 -3.01
N ALA A 90 15.38 10.67 -1.70
CA ALA A 90 14.41 11.11 -0.68
C ALA A 90 14.20 12.64 -0.73
N LEU A 91 15.28 13.40 -0.84
CA LEU A 91 15.21 14.87 -0.96
C LEU A 91 14.46 15.32 -2.22
N ALA A 92 14.56 14.58 -3.33
CA ALA A 92 13.84 14.88 -4.56
C ALA A 92 12.31 14.74 -4.43
N GLU A 93 11.84 13.87 -3.51
CA GLU A 93 10.41 13.74 -3.15
C GLU A 93 9.99 14.72 -2.04
N GLY A 94 10.91 15.60 -1.61
CA GLY A 94 10.70 16.55 -0.52
C GLY A 94 10.73 15.93 0.87
N TRP A 95 11.34 14.75 1.02
CA TRP A 95 11.50 14.07 2.31
C TRP A 95 12.85 14.40 2.94
N GLU A 96 12.98 14.15 4.24
CA GLU A 96 14.27 14.26 4.90
C GLU A 96 15.25 13.18 4.41
N SER A 97 16.55 13.49 4.42
CA SER A 97 17.58 12.51 4.05
C SER A 97 17.65 11.30 4.99
N SER A 98 17.11 11.41 6.21
CA SER A 98 16.99 10.32 7.18
C SER A 98 16.04 9.21 6.72
N GLN A 99 15.14 9.52 5.78
CA GLN A 99 14.13 8.60 5.29
C GLN A 99 14.66 7.57 4.29
N ALA A 100 15.90 7.73 3.81
CA ALA A 100 16.53 6.77 2.93
C ALA A 100 17.96 6.47 3.40
N SER A 101 18.29 5.19 3.47
CA SER A 101 19.58 4.68 3.92
C SER A 101 20.03 3.53 3.03
N ALA A 102 21.33 3.28 2.98
CA ALA A 102 21.87 2.09 2.32
C ALA A 102 22.87 1.37 3.23
N SER A 103 22.89 0.05 3.11
CA SER A 103 23.96 -0.80 3.61
C SER A 103 24.66 -1.49 2.44
N TYR A 104 25.89 -1.91 2.68
CA TYR A 104 26.81 -2.35 1.64
C TYR A 104 27.42 -3.68 2.00
N GLN A 105 27.49 -4.56 1.01
CA GLN A 105 28.28 -5.77 1.05
C GLN A 105 29.06 -5.92 -0.26
N TYR A 106 30.17 -6.64 -0.21
CA TYR A 106 30.92 -7.02 -1.40
C TYR A 106 31.09 -8.54 -1.46
N TYR A 107 31.13 -9.08 -2.68
CA TYR A 107 31.27 -10.51 -2.89
C TYR A 107 32.74 -10.92 -2.89
N VAL A 108 33.07 -11.92 -2.08
CA VAL A 108 34.38 -12.58 -2.05
C VAL A 108 34.24 -13.95 -2.70
N PRO A 109 34.80 -14.18 -3.90
CA PRO A 109 34.72 -15.49 -4.54
C PRO A 109 35.52 -16.53 -3.76
N ALA A 110 35.06 -17.78 -3.78
CA ALA A 110 35.82 -18.89 -3.22
C ALA A 110 37.03 -19.23 -4.11
N SER A 111 37.99 -19.97 -3.56
CA SER A 111 39.17 -20.44 -4.30
C SER A 111 38.87 -21.52 -5.36
N SER A 112 37.63 -22.02 -5.42
CA SER A 112 37.16 -23.01 -6.39
C SER A 112 35.77 -22.61 -6.92
N PRO A 113 35.50 -22.79 -8.23
CA PRO A 113 34.19 -22.51 -8.82
C PRO A 113 33.07 -23.46 -8.33
N THR A 114 33.41 -24.56 -7.66
CA THR A 114 32.45 -25.50 -7.07
C THR A 114 31.95 -25.08 -5.69
N VAL A 115 32.54 -24.04 -5.10
CA VAL A 115 32.19 -23.53 -3.77
C VAL A 115 31.64 -22.12 -3.93
N ALA A 116 30.49 -21.83 -3.33
CA ALA A 116 29.94 -20.49 -3.32
C ALA A 116 30.87 -19.53 -2.56
N GLY A 117 31.03 -18.32 -3.09
CA GLY A 117 31.69 -17.24 -2.37
C GLY A 117 30.84 -16.71 -1.23
N THR A 118 31.35 -15.70 -0.53
CA THR A 118 30.70 -15.10 0.64
C THR A 118 30.52 -13.61 0.46
N TRP A 119 29.40 -13.07 0.92
CA TRP A 119 29.20 -11.63 1.04
C TRP A 119 29.83 -11.15 2.35
N GLN A 120 30.67 -10.12 2.26
CA GLN A 120 31.28 -9.46 3.42
C GLN A 120 30.75 -8.05 3.54
N GLU A 121 30.59 -7.57 4.77
CA GLU A 121 30.14 -6.20 5.02
C GLU A 121 31.15 -5.16 4.54
N GLY A 122 30.62 -4.05 4.05
CA GLY A 122 31.39 -2.93 3.54
C GLY A 122 31.25 -2.78 2.03
N THR A 123 31.93 -1.78 1.51
CA THR A 123 31.86 -1.40 0.09
C THR A 123 32.94 -2.10 -0.72
N CYS A 124 34.15 -2.26 -0.17
CA CYS A 124 35.29 -2.88 -0.84
C CYS A 124 36.26 -3.52 0.16
N PRO A 125 36.99 -4.58 -0.24
CA PRO A 125 38.07 -5.12 0.58
C PRO A 125 39.21 -4.10 0.70
N GLY A 126 39.51 -3.66 1.92
CA GLY A 126 40.63 -2.74 2.19
C GLY A 126 40.50 -1.36 1.53
N ALA A 127 39.27 -0.89 1.24
CA ALA A 127 38.97 0.38 0.57
C ALA A 127 39.55 0.54 -0.86
N VAL A 128 40.05 -0.55 -1.46
CA VAL A 128 40.52 -0.59 -2.84
C VAL A 128 39.55 -1.45 -3.64
N ARG A 129 39.17 -1.00 -4.83
CA ARG A 129 38.30 -1.77 -5.73
C ARG A 129 39.15 -2.69 -6.59
N PRO A 130 39.07 -4.03 -6.42
CA PRO A 130 39.63 -4.95 -7.40
C PRO A 130 38.73 -5.03 -8.64
N ASP A 131 39.31 -5.33 -9.79
CA ASP A 131 38.57 -5.53 -11.04
C ASP A 131 37.56 -6.68 -10.90
N GLY A 132 36.35 -6.50 -11.43
CA GLY A 132 35.28 -7.50 -11.35
C GLY A 132 34.65 -7.66 -9.96
N LEU A 133 34.85 -6.71 -9.03
CA LEU A 133 34.17 -6.73 -7.73
C LEU A 133 32.66 -6.59 -7.89
N LEU A 134 31.89 -7.52 -7.31
CA LEU A 134 30.45 -7.36 -7.15
C LEU A 134 30.15 -6.68 -5.82
N GLN A 135 29.32 -5.65 -5.86
CA GLN A 135 28.82 -4.93 -4.69
C GLN A 135 27.30 -5.11 -4.58
N LEU A 136 26.82 -5.49 -3.41
CA LEU A 136 25.41 -5.50 -3.06
C LEU A 136 25.10 -4.23 -2.26
N VAL A 137 24.15 -3.44 -2.75
CA VAL A 137 23.66 -2.23 -2.11
C VAL A 137 22.22 -2.49 -1.68
N THR A 138 22.00 -2.58 -0.37
CA THR A 138 20.66 -2.75 0.20
C THR A 138 20.13 -1.38 0.59
N ILE A 139 19.18 -0.88 -0.19
CA ILE A 139 18.56 0.43 0.00
C ILE A 139 17.29 0.24 0.84
N THR A 140 17.17 0.97 1.94
CA THR A 140 15.95 1.01 2.76
C THR A 140 15.38 2.42 2.75
N VAL A 141 14.10 2.52 2.41
CA VAL A 141 13.32 3.77 2.41
C VAL A 141 12.16 3.62 3.39
N THR A 142 12.01 4.62 4.25
CA THR A 142 10.91 4.72 5.22
C THR A 142 10.08 5.95 4.89
N SER A 143 8.76 5.86 5.04
CA SER A 143 7.87 6.99 4.87
C SER A 143 8.06 8.00 6.01
N PRO A 144 7.81 9.31 5.78
CA PRO A 144 7.99 10.33 6.81
C PRO A 144 7.18 10.11 8.11
N ASP A 145 6.08 9.37 8.03
CA ASP A 145 5.25 8.99 9.18
C ASP A 145 5.74 7.71 9.90
N GLY A 146 6.80 7.07 9.40
CA GLY A 146 7.38 5.84 9.95
C GLY A 146 6.55 4.59 9.74
N LYS A 147 5.39 4.66 9.05
CA LYS A 147 4.43 3.55 8.96
C LYS A 147 4.73 2.55 7.86
N VAL A 148 5.44 2.98 6.81
CA VAL A 148 5.77 2.14 5.66
C VAL A 148 7.27 2.17 5.46
N SER A 149 7.90 1.00 5.51
CA SER A 149 9.30 0.82 5.18
C SER A 149 9.45 -0.25 4.10
N ARG A 150 10.33 0.00 3.13
CA ARG A 150 10.60 -0.89 2.00
C ARG A 150 12.10 -0.96 1.75
N THR A 151 12.54 -2.15 1.35
CA THR A 151 13.94 -2.44 1.09
C THR A 151 14.08 -3.02 -0.32
N MET A 152 15.12 -2.62 -1.03
CA MET A 152 15.50 -3.14 -2.34
C MET A 152 17.00 -3.42 -2.35
N GLU A 153 17.37 -4.52 -2.96
CA GLU A 153 18.76 -4.91 -3.17
C GLU A 153 19.17 -4.64 -4.61
N VAL A 154 20.31 -3.97 -4.78
CA VAL A 154 20.89 -3.66 -6.09
C VAL A 154 22.28 -4.25 -6.13
N VAL A 155 22.51 -5.18 -7.07
CA VAL A 155 23.84 -5.72 -7.33
C VAL A 155 24.50 -4.89 -8.42
N LYS A 156 25.68 -4.36 -8.12
CA LYS A 156 26.52 -3.61 -9.05
C LYS A 156 27.73 -4.45 -9.40
N SER A 157 27.94 -4.63 -10.70
CA SER A 157 29.07 -5.35 -11.28
C SER A 157 29.77 -4.44 -12.30
N ASP A 158 31.08 -4.60 -12.43
CA ASP A 158 31.86 -4.04 -13.53
C ASP A 158 31.56 -4.86 -14.81
N VAL A 159 31.10 -4.21 -15.88
CA VAL A 159 30.79 -4.81 -17.20
C VAL A 159 31.41 -4.02 -18.34
#